data_AF-A0A2W4QS35-F1
#
_entry.id   AF-A0A2W4QS35-F1
#
_cell.length_a   1.000
_cell.length_b   1.000
_cell.length_c   1.000
_cell.angle_alpha   90.00
_cell.angle_beta   90.00
_cell.angle_gamma   90.00
#
_symmetry.space_group_name_H-M   'P 1'
#
loop_
_entity.id
_entity.type
_entity.pdbx_description
1 polymer ?
#
loop_
_entity_poly.entity_id
_entity_poly.type
_entity_poly.pdbx_seq_one_letter_code
_entity_poly.pdbx_strand_id
1 'polypeptide(L)'
;MRYPLAAAIIRFAHRAKETGSQVWSEQARALLANAPDPKSVLTEFVARFRPQSWSGSRAALMEENARLLDNLPDSSGELMAYVADAKAQLAREIASERQQETEYDRRAVRITLERVRAAKIHIRLLGDVRTKEYTGVPSSSDSSEPTKSALMVT
;
A
#
# COMPACT_ATOMS: atom_id res chain seq x y z
N MET A 1 11.76 28.91 -23.97
CA MET A 1 10.54 28.07 -23.92
C MET A 1 10.79 26.56 -23.93
N ARG A 2 11.86 25.98 -24.54
CA ARG A 2 11.97 24.51 -24.70
C ARG A 2 12.24 23.68 -23.42
N TYR A 3 12.93 24.25 -22.43
CA TYR A 3 13.44 23.48 -21.29
C TYR A 3 12.35 23.00 -20.30
N PRO A 4 11.39 23.84 -19.87
CA PRO A 4 10.29 23.38 -19.01
C PRO A 4 9.42 22.32 -19.69
N LEU A 5 9.13 22.47 -20.99
CA LEU A 5 8.37 21.46 -21.73
C LEU A 5 9.11 20.11 -21.78
N ALA A 6 10.43 20.12 -22.01
CA ALA A 6 11.23 18.90 -21.93
C ALA A 6 11.18 18.30 -20.51
N ALA A 7 11.30 19.14 -19.47
CA ALA A 7 11.23 18.73 -18.07
C ALA A 7 9.90 18.07 -17.70
N ALA A 8 8.79 18.46 -18.35
CA ALA A 8 7.48 17.84 -18.12
C ALA A 8 7.40 16.38 -18.62
N ILE A 9 8.17 16.02 -19.66
CA ILE A 9 7.98 14.76 -20.39
C ILE A 9 9.08 13.74 -20.05
N ILE A 10 10.32 14.17 -19.85
CA ILE A 10 11.43 13.23 -19.62
C ILE A 10 11.25 12.45 -18.32
N ARG A 11 11.86 11.27 -18.21
CA ARG A 11 11.99 10.60 -16.92
C ARG A 11 13.02 11.34 -16.07
N PHE A 12 12.60 11.98 -14.99
CA PHE A 12 13.49 12.83 -14.20
C PHE A 12 14.47 12.05 -13.33
N ALA A 13 14.10 10.86 -12.87
CA ALA A 13 14.91 10.03 -11.98
C ALA A 13 14.85 8.54 -12.32
N HIS A 14 15.83 7.80 -11.83
CA HIS A 14 15.83 6.35 -11.84
C HIS A 14 16.34 5.82 -10.50
N ARG A 15 16.07 4.54 -10.24
CA ARG A 15 16.57 3.86 -9.06
C ARG A 15 18.05 3.49 -9.26
N ALA A 16 18.92 3.90 -8.36
CA ALA A 16 20.32 3.50 -8.36
C ALA A 16 20.45 2.02 -8.02
N LYS A 17 21.29 1.28 -8.75
CA LYS A 17 21.46 -0.18 -8.55
C LYS A 17 22.06 -0.54 -7.19
N GLU A 18 22.94 0.31 -6.67
CA GLU A 18 23.71 0.03 -5.46
C GLU A 18 22.90 0.32 -4.19
N THR A 19 22.24 1.48 -4.13
CA THR A 19 21.54 1.95 -2.93
C THR A 19 20.03 1.74 -2.98
N GLY A 20 19.47 1.49 -4.16
CA GLY A 20 18.03 1.46 -4.36
C GLY A 20 17.33 2.82 -4.20
N SER A 21 18.08 3.91 -4.01
CA SER A 21 17.51 5.25 -3.88
C SER A 21 17.22 5.88 -5.25
N GLN A 22 16.28 6.83 -5.28
CA GLN A 22 16.08 7.68 -6.45
C GLN A 22 17.29 8.59 -6.66
N VAL A 23 17.78 8.65 -7.88
CA VAL A 23 18.83 9.57 -8.32
C VAL A 23 18.40 10.29 -9.59
N TRP A 24 18.83 11.55 -9.74
CA TRP A 24 18.57 12.32 -10.95
C TRP A 24 19.13 11.61 -12.18
N SER A 25 18.29 11.50 -13.21
CA SER A 25 18.73 11.05 -14.53
C SER A 25 19.73 12.03 -15.15
N GLU A 26 20.58 11.52 -16.04
CA GLU A 26 21.51 12.35 -16.81
C GLU A 26 20.79 13.45 -17.61
N GLN A 27 19.61 13.14 -18.17
CA GLN A 27 18.81 14.12 -18.90
C GLN A 27 18.28 15.24 -17.99
N ALA A 28 17.82 14.91 -16.78
CA ALA A 28 17.36 15.91 -15.83
C ALA A 28 18.50 16.80 -15.34
N ARG A 29 19.67 16.21 -15.05
CA ARG A 29 20.89 16.96 -14.70
C ARG A 29 21.30 17.91 -15.83
N ALA A 30 21.30 17.42 -17.07
CA ALA A 30 21.62 18.24 -18.24
C ALA A 30 20.63 19.39 -18.44
N LEU A 31 19.33 19.19 -18.20
CA LEU A 31 18.34 20.27 -18.27
C LEU A 31 18.57 21.31 -17.17
N LEU A 32 18.83 20.91 -15.93
CA LEU A 32 19.09 21.84 -14.82
C LEU A 32 20.38 22.65 -15.05
N ALA A 33 21.44 22.01 -15.56
CA ALA A 33 22.73 22.67 -15.77
C ALA A 33 22.74 23.65 -16.95
N ASN A 34 21.98 23.37 -18.02
CA ASN A 34 22.04 24.13 -19.27
C ASN A 34 20.83 25.03 -19.53
N ALA A 35 19.83 25.03 -18.63
CA ALA A 35 18.67 25.88 -18.79
C ALA A 35 19.04 27.35 -18.50
N PRO A 36 18.58 28.31 -19.33
CA PRO A 36 18.68 29.73 -19.01
C PRO A 36 17.94 30.11 -17.72
N ASP A 37 16.91 29.32 -17.37
CA ASP A 37 16.17 29.41 -16.12
C ASP A 37 16.03 28.01 -15.50
N PRO A 38 17.01 27.60 -14.65
CA PRO A 38 16.96 26.32 -13.95
C PRO A 38 15.80 26.20 -12.96
N LYS A 39 15.30 27.33 -12.42
CA LYS A 39 14.21 27.36 -11.44
C LYS A 39 12.90 26.91 -12.08
N SER A 40 12.61 27.35 -13.30
CA SER A 40 11.44 26.88 -14.06
C SER A 40 11.52 25.37 -14.37
N VAL A 41 12.70 24.85 -14.71
CA VAL A 41 12.91 23.41 -14.94
C VAL A 41 12.69 22.62 -13.65
N LEU A 42 13.28 23.08 -12.54
CA LEU A 42 13.13 22.42 -11.25
C LEU A 42 11.68 22.45 -10.76
N THR A 43 10.96 23.53 -11.05
CA THR A 43 9.53 23.65 -10.73
C THR A 43 8.70 22.55 -11.38
N GLU A 44 8.95 22.27 -12.66
CA GLU A 44 8.29 21.16 -13.37
C GLU A 44 8.64 19.79 -12.77
N PHE A 45 9.90 19.56 -12.38
CA PHE A 45 10.26 18.31 -11.70
C PHE A 45 9.59 18.17 -10.34
N VAL A 46 9.61 19.22 -9.52
CA VAL A 46 8.99 19.23 -8.19
C VAL A 46 7.47 19.01 -8.30
N ALA A 47 6.80 19.59 -9.29
CA ALA A 47 5.37 19.33 -9.54
C ALA A 47 5.10 17.83 -9.74
N ARG A 48 5.99 17.14 -10.45
CA ARG A 48 5.89 15.71 -10.77
C ARG A 48 6.27 14.78 -9.61
N PHE A 49 6.74 15.30 -8.48
CA PHE A 49 6.97 14.48 -7.28
C PHE A 49 5.67 13.99 -6.65
N ARG A 50 4.51 14.52 -7.08
CA ARG A 50 3.16 14.15 -6.65
C ARG A 50 2.52 13.21 -7.69
N PRO A 51 2.81 11.89 -7.65
CA PRO A 51 2.26 10.97 -8.63
C PRO A 51 0.73 11.00 -8.59
N GLN A 52 0.12 10.98 -9.78
CA GLN A 52 -1.34 10.88 -9.97
C GLN A 52 -1.82 9.43 -10.03
N SER A 53 -0.91 8.50 -10.35
CA SER A 53 -1.14 7.06 -10.33
C SER A 53 0.05 6.39 -9.66
N TRP A 54 -0.20 5.52 -8.69
CA TRP A 54 0.83 4.83 -7.93
C TRP A 54 0.30 3.50 -7.39
N SER A 55 1.22 2.67 -6.89
CA SER A 55 0.93 1.46 -6.13
C SER A 55 1.68 1.52 -4.80
N GLY A 56 1.06 1.01 -3.73
CA GLY A 56 1.64 1.08 -2.39
C GLY A 56 1.49 2.47 -1.76
N SER A 57 2.48 2.88 -0.95
CA SER A 57 2.45 4.19 -0.27
C SER A 57 2.87 5.32 -1.20
N ARG A 58 1.94 6.25 -1.45
CA ARG A 58 2.20 7.52 -2.12
C ARG A 58 3.15 8.38 -1.31
N ALA A 59 2.96 8.43 0.00
CA ALA A 59 3.80 9.20 0.91
C ALA A 59 5.27 8.76 0.80
N ALA A 60 5.53 7.44 0.75
CA ALA A 60 6.88 6.90 0.57
C ALA A 60 7.50 7.27 -0.79
N LEU A 61 6.72 7.22 -1.88
CA LEU A 61 7.20 7.63 -3.21
C LEU A 61 7.51 9.13 -3.27
N MET A 62 6.65 9.97 -2.69
CA MET A 62 6.87 11.41 -2.58
C MET A 62 8.14 11.71 -1.77
N GLU A 63 8.37 10.98 -0.68
CA GLU A 63 9.57 11.13 0.15
C GLU A 63 10.84 10.69 -0.57
N GLU A 64 10.82 9.58 -1.31
CA GLU A 64 11.93 9.16 -2.17
C GLU A 64 12.27 10.22 -3.21
N ASN A 65 11.26 10.81 -3.86
CA ASN A 65 11.47 11.86 -4.84
C ASN A 65 11.99 13.16 -4.19
N ALA A 66 11.46 13.55 -3.02
CA ALA A 66 11.91 14.77 -2.32
C ALA A 66 13.41 14.75 -1.98
N ARG A 67 13.97 13.57 -1.70
CA ARG A 67 15.43 13.39 -1.48
C ARG A 67 16.30 13.73 -2.68
N LEU A 68 15.74 13.80 -3.89
CA LEU A 68 16.47 14.28 -5.06
C LEU A 68 16.93 15.73 -4.89
N LEU A 69 16.18 16.54 -4.13
CA LEU A 69 16.52 17.94 -3.87
C LEU A 69 17.76 18.09 -2.96
N ASP A 70 18.21 17.03 -2.29
CA ASP A 70 19.45 17.02 -1.51
C ASP A 70 20.70 16.95 -2.39
N ASN A 71 20.56 16.53 -3.65
CA ASN A 71 21.67 16.20 -4.55
C ASN A 71 21.59 17.00 -5.86
N LEU A 72 21.21 18.27 -5.77
CA LEU A 72 21.24 19.18 -6.92
C LEU A 72 22.70 19.55 -7.26
N PRO A 73 23.04 19.72 -8.56
CA PRO A 73 24.33 20.27 -8.95
C PRO A 73 24.50 21.69 -8.41
N ASP A 74 25.74 22.19 -8.34
CA ASP A 74 26.06 23.54 -7.83
C ASP A 74 25.06 24.58 -8.35
N SER A 75 24.31 25.15 -7.41
CA SER A 75 23.10 25.94 -7.66
C SER A 75 23.27 27.34 -7.08
N SER A 76 22.68 28.34 -7.73
CA SER A 76 22.67 29.72 -7.23
C SER A 76 21.89 29.84 -5.92
N GLY A 77 22.18 30.88 -5.13
CA GLY A 77 21.49 31.13 -3.85
C GLY A 77 19.97 31.27 -3.98
N GLU A 78 19.48 31.88 -5.06
CA GLU A 78 18.03 31.99 -5.34
C GLU A 78 17.39 30.62 -5.57
N LEU A 79 18.06 29.74 -6.33
CA LEU A 79 17.57 28.39 -6.58
C LEU A 79 17.54 27.57 -5.28
N MET A 80 18.54 27.75 -4.41
CA MET A 80 18.57 27.09 -3.11
C MET A 80 17.46 27.58 -2.16
N ALA A 81 17.08 28.86 -2.21
CA ALA A 81 15.92 29.35 -1.47
C ALA A 81 14.62 28.69 -1.94
N TYR A 82 14.43 28.60 -3.27
CA TYR A 82 13.30 27.87 -3.84
C TYR A 82 13.29 26.38 -3.43
N VAL A 83 14.45 25.72 -3.40
CA VAL A 83 14.59 24.34 -2.96
C VAL A 83 14.16 24.17 -1.50
N ALA A 84 14.55 25.08 -0.61
CA ALA A 84 14.15 25.04 0.79
C ALA A 84 12.62 25.12 0.95
N ASP A 85 11.99 26.05 0.24
CA ASP A 85 10.53 26.21 0.25
C ASP A 85 9.81 24.97 -0.31
N ALA A 86 10.29 24.46 -1.44
CA ALA A 86 9.76 23.25 -2.07
C ALA A 86 9.86 22.04 -1.13
N LYS A 87 10.99 21.85 -0.44
CA LYS A 87 11.16 20.76 0.54
C LYS A 87 10.21 20.92 1.72
N ALA A 88 10.06 22.13 2.25
CA ALA A 88 9.13 22.39 3.35
C ALA A 88 7.68 22.10 2.96
N GLN A 89 7.28 22.47 1.74
CA GLN A 89 5.96 22.17 1.20
C GLN A 89 5.76 20.66 1.03
N LEU A 90 6.69 19.97 0.35
CA LEU A 90 6.63 18.53 0.16
C LEU A 90 6.56 17.78 1.50
N ALA A 91 7.32 18.21 2.50
CA ALA A 91 7.29 17.58 3.83
C ALA A 91 5.89 17.65 4.48
N ARG A 92 5.20 18.78 4.37
CA ARG A 92 3.82 18.93 4.87
C ARG A 92 2.85 18.00 4.12
N GLU A 93 2.97 17.95 2.80
CA GLU A 93 2.12 17.09 1.97
C GLU A 93 2.38 15.60 2.28
N ILE A 94 3.65 15.16 2.35
CA ILE A 94 4.03 13.79 2.71
C ILE A 94 3.45 13.39 4.07
N ALA A 95 3.52 14.28 5.07
CA ALA A 95 2.95 14.01 6.38
C ALA A 95 1.42 13.82 6.33
N SER A 96 0.72 14.66 5.55
CA SER A 96 -0.72 14.54 5.35
C SER A 96 -1.09 13.22 4.65
N GLU A 97 -0.39 12.87 3.56
CA GLU A 97 -0.61 11.62 2.83
C GLU A 97 -0.39 10.40 3.73
N ARG A 98 0.68 10.40 4.52
CA ARG A 98 1.00 9.32 5.45
C ARG A 98 -0.07 9.15 6.53
N GLN A 99 -0.60 10.25 7.03
CA GLN A 99 -1.73 10.21 7.97
C GLN A 99 -2.96 9.59 7.31
N GLN A 100 -3.31 10.04 6.10
CA GLN A 100 -4.46 9.50 5.37
C GLN A 100 -4.31 8.00 5.11
N GLU A 101 -3.15 7.56 4.61
CA GLU A 101 -2.82 6.13 4.41
C GLU A 101 -3.02 5.33 5.71
N THR A 102 -2.49 5.81 6.82
CA THR A 102 -2.63 5.15 8.14
C THR A 102 -4.11 5.05 8.57
N GLU A 103 -4.90 6.10 8.33
CA GLU A 103 -6.34 6.10 8.64
C GLU A 103 -7.12 5.13 7.74
N TYR A 104 -6.80 5.08 6.44
CA TYR A 104 -7.40 4.11 5.52
C TYR A 104 -7.08 2.68 5.92
N ASP A 105 -5.83 2.38 6.25
CA ASP A 105 -5.40 1.05 6.71
C ASP A 105 -6.13 0.65 7.99
N ARG A 106 -6.24 1.55 8.97
CA ARG A 106 -7.00 1.30 10.21
C ARG A 106 -8.48 1.03 9.93
N ARG A 107 -9.11 1.77 9.01
CA ARG A 107 -10.51 1.54 8.61
C ARG A 107 -10.67 0.17 7.94
N ALA A 108 -9.78 -0.20 7.03
CA ALA A 108 -9.81 -1.48 6.33
C ALA A 108 -9.65 -2.66 7.30
N VAL A 109 -8.71 -2.56 8.26
CA VAL A 109 -8.51 -3.57 9.30
C VAL A 109 -9.75 -3.70 10.17
N ARG A 110 -10.35 -2.59 10.61
CA ARG A 110 -11.59 -2.61 11.42
C ARG A 110 -12.72 -3.35 10.70
N ILE A 111 -12.98 -3.01 9.45
CA ILE A 111 -14.04 -3.68 8.65
C ILE A 111 -13.77 -5.18 8.53
N THR A 112 -12.51 -5.55 8.28
CA THR A 112 -12.11 -6.95 8.18
C THR A 112 -12.33 -7.70 9.51
N LEU A 113 -11.96 -7.10 10.64
CA LEU A 113 -12.18 -7.67 11.96
C LEU A 113 -13.65 -7.84 12.30
N GLU A 114 -14.50 -6.87 11.96
CA GLU A 114 -15.95 -6.96 12.15
C GLU A 114 -16.53 -8.14 11.33
N ARG A 115 -16.10 -8.31 10.08
CA ARG A 115 -16.52 -9.45 9.24
C ARG A 115 -16.08 -10.80 9.82
N VAL A 116 -14.84 -10.89 10.31
CA VAL A 116 -14.32 -12.12 10.94
C VAL A 116 -15.07 -12.43 12.24
N ARG A 117 -15.36 -11.40 13.05
CA ARG A 117 -16.12 -11.54 14.30
C ARG A 117 -17.54 -12.02 14.04
N ALA A 118 -18.24 -11.44 13.06
CA ALA A 118 -19.58 -11.85 12.67
C ALA A 118 -19.61 -13.32 12.20
N ALA A 119 -18.64 -13.72 11.35
CA ALA A 119 -18.51 -15.10 10.89
C ALA A 119 -18.28 -16.08 12.06
N LYS A 120 -17.43 -15.71 13.02
CA LYS A 120 -17.15 -16.54 14.21
C LYS A 120 -18.39 -16.74 15.10
N ILE A 121 -19.19 -15.69 15.29
CA ILE A 121 -20.47 -15.80 16.02
C ILE A 121 -21.43 -16.73 15.28
N HIS A 122 -21.56 -16.57 13.96
CA HIS A 122 -22.43 -17.42 13.16
C HIS A 122 -22.04 -18.90 13.24
N ILE A 123 -20.75 -19.23 13.13
CA ILE A 123 -20.24 -20.60 13.27
C ILE A 123 -20.57 -21.18 14.66
N ARG A 124 -20.42 -20.39 15.73
CA ARG A 124 -20.78 -20.83 17.08
C ARG A 124 -22.28 -21.13 17.19
N LEU A 125 -23.13 -20.24 16.67
CA LEU A 125 -24.58 -20.45 16.67
C LEU A 125 -24.99 -21.69 15.88
N LEU A 126 -24.37 -21.97 14.73
CA LEU A 126 -24.62 -23.19 13.95
C LEU A 126 -24.17 -24.46 14.70
N GLY A 127 -23.09 -24.39 15.48
CA GLY A 127 -22.65 -25.49 16.35
C GLY A 127 -23.62 -25.77 17.50
N ASP A 128 -24.20 -24.72 18.09
CA ASP A 128 -25.17 -24.82 19.19
C ASP A 128 -26.57 -25.29 18.71
N VAL A 129 -26.94 -25.03 17.46
CA VAL A 129 -28.18 -25.57 16.86
C VAL A 129 -28.04 -27.08 16.60
N ARG A 130 -26.90 -27.52 16.08
CA ARG A 130 -26.65 -28.94 15.78
C ARG A 130 -26.60 -29.84 17.02
N THR A 131 -26.25 -29.31 18.19
CA THR A 131 -26.23 -30.08 19.45
C THR A 131 -27.60 -30.18 20.12
N LYS A 132 -28.54 -29.27 19.82
CA LYS A 132 -29.91 -29.30 20.37
C LYS A 132 -30.87 -30.18 19.57
N GLU A 133 -30.57 -30.49 18.31
CA GLU A 133 -31.39 -31.39 17.48
C GLU A 133 -31.17 -32.89 17.76
N TYR A 134 -30.24 -33.26 18.66
CA TYR A 134 -29.97 -34.66 19.04
C TYR A 134 -30.15 -34.92 20.54
N THR A 135 -31.24 -34.43 21.14
CA THR A 135 -31.69 -34.87 22.47
C THR A 135 -33.19 -35.13 22.44
N GLY A 136 -33.60 -36.19 21.73
CA GLY A 136 -35.01 -36.57 21.65
C GLY A 136 -35.25 -37.92 20.97
N VAL A 137 -34.78 -39.02 21.57
CA VAL A 137 -35.38 -40.35 21.36
C VAL A 137 -35.42 -41.10 22.70
N PRO A 138 -36.60 -41.40 23.25
CA PRO A 138 -36.74 -42.49 24.19
C PRO A 138 -37.07 -43.77 23.40
N SER A 139 -36.27 -44.83 23.54
CA SER A 139 -36.75 -46.17 23.21
C SER A 139 -36.25 -47.16 24.24
N SER A 140 -37.17 -47.47 25.14
CA SER A 140 -37.21 -48.62 26.02
C SER A 140 -37.07 -49.94 25.25
N SER A 141 -36.38 -50.87 25.93
CA SER A 141 -36.51 -52.33 25.95
C SER A 141 -37.42 -53.01 24.94
N ASP A 142 -36.89 -54.02 24.23
CA ASP A 142 -37.51 -55.35 24.32
C ASP A 142 -36.49 -56.48 24.11
N SER A 143 -36.60 -57.48 24.97
CA SER A 143 -35.88 -58.75 24.96
C SER A 143 -36.61 -59.72 24.05
N SER A 144 -35.88 -60.54 23.29
CA SER A 144 -36.10 -62.01 23.22
C SER A 144 -35.37 -62.63 22.03
N GLU A 145 -34.30 -63.37 22.34
CA GLU A 145 -33.96 -64.61 21.65
C GLU A 145 -34.96 -65.71 22.06
N PRO A 146 -35.18 -66.81 21.30
CA PRO A 146 -34.16 -67.87 21.22
C PRO A 146 -34.14 -68.80 19.97
N THR A 147 -32.97 -69.45 19.76
CA THR A 147 -32.64 -70.78 19.14
C THR A 147 -33.33 -71.31 17.86
N LYS A 148 -32.56 -71.78 16.86
CA LYS A 148 -31.95 -73.14 16.74
C LYS A 148 -31.35 -73.46 15.35
N SER A 149 -30.18 -74.11 15.37
CA SER A 149 -29.71 -75.24 14.52
C SER A 149 -29.50 -75.14 12.99
N ALA A 150 -28.22 -75.29 12.62
CA ALA A 150 -27.59 -76.39 11.87
C ALA A 150 -27.45 -76.37 10.32
N LEU A 151 -26.19 -76.63 9.91
CA LEU A 151 -25.68 -77.28 8.67
C LEU A 151 -25.80 -76.47 7.34
N MET A 152 -24.88 -76.50 6.37
CA MET A 152 -23.77 -77.42 6.06
C MET A 152 -22.79 -76.78 5.05
N VAL A 153 -21.53 -77.20 5.18
CA VAL A 153 -20.39 -77.24 4.25
C VAL A 153 -20.69 -77.27 2.74
N THR A 154 -19.93 -76.51 1.95
CA THR A 154 -19.04 -77.06 0.89
C THR A 154 -17.87 -76.13 0.62
#